data_AF-A0A967AQ15-F1
#
_entry.id   AF-A0A967AQ15-F1
#
_cell.length_a   1.000
_cell.length_b   1.000
_cell.length_c   1.000
_cell.angle_alpha   90.00
_cell.angle_beta   90.00
_cell.angle_gamma   90.00
#
_symmetry.space_group_name_H-M   'P 1'
#
loop_
_entity.id
_entity.type
_entity.pdbx_description
1 polymer ?
#
loop_
_entity_poly.entity_id
_entity_poly.type
_entity_poly.pdbx_seq_one_letter_code
_entity_poly.pdbx_strand_id
1 'polypeptide(L)'
;MPLPHIIDWRNFFEPHFSNQEEAASFVATCDPELNRDRQERINRDNTLTLMMHQTVRLVGYADQTPNLRPWYDPLRLLFLLVCAECVKKLHHRYKDDGQSKDHVRRFFADHVADDDKAILRNGISVQPPDELTDRQIVDILYALRCDVVHEGRFWGFSFATDDCPILNPNPLAEDGRLVLTVGITFTQLRDIVVRRCINAMKKEIGRQEA
;
A
#
# COMPACT_ATOMS: atom_id res chain seq x y z
N MET A 1 10.63 -18.99 -22.15
CA MET A 1 10.04 -18.37 -20.94
C MET A 1 8.90 -17.50 -21.45
N PRO A 2 7.62 -17.86 -21.22
CA PRO A 2 6.51 -17.06 -21.73
C PRO A 2 6.57 -15.67 -21.09
N LEU A 3 6.32 -14.64 -21.91
CA LEU A 3 6.21 -13.26 -21.43
C LEU A 3 5.16 -13.24 -20.29
N PRO A 4 5.42 -12.51 -19.20
CA PRO A 4 4.45 -12.42 -18.11
C PRO A 4 3.12 -11.97 -18.70
N HIS A 5 2.07 -12.69 -18.31
CA HIS A 5 0.69 -12.40 -18.66
C HIS A 5 0.43 -10.90 -18.69
N ILE A 6 -0.24 -10.42 -19.75
CA ILE A 6 -0.87 -9.10 -19.77
C ILE A 6 -1.58 -8.94 -18.43
N ILE A 7 -1.12 -7.97 -17.62
CA ILE A 7 -1.72 -7.70 -16.33
C ILE A 7 -3.17 -7.31 -16.58
N ASP A 8 -4.11 -8.11 -16.09
CA ASP A 8 -5.52 -7.77 -16.16
C ASP A 8 -5.82 -6.74 -15.08
N TRP A 9 -5.63 -5.46 -15.43
CA TRP A 9 -5.86 -4.32 -14.56
C TRP A 9 -7.29 -4.33 -13.99
N ARG A 10 -8.26 -4.77 -14.79
CA ARG A 10 -9.67 -4.79 -14.40
C ARG A 10 -9.89 -5.77 -13.25
N ASN A 11 -9.42 -7.01 -13.40
CA ASN A 11 -9.58 -8.03 -12.35
C ASN A 11 -8.85 -7.64 -11.06
N PHE A 12 -7.72 -6.92 -11.16
CA PHE A 12 -7.00 -6.46 -9.98
C PHE A 12 -7.80 -5.43 -9.17
N PHE A 13 -8.41 -4.45 -9.85
CA PHE A 13 -9.12 -3.35 -9.18
C PHE A 13 -10.57 -3.67 -8.84
N GLU A 14 -11.24 -4.54 -9.60
CA GLU A 14 -12.66 -4.88 -9.48
C GLU A 14 -13.14 -5.14 -8.03
N PRO A 15 -12.43 -5.88 -7.17
CA PRO A 15 -12.87 -6.13 -5.79
C PRO A 15 -13.01 -4.88 -4.91
N HIS A 16 -12.49 -3.74 -5.36
CA HIS A 16 -12.47 -2.48 -4.62
C HIS A 16 -13.49 -1.46 -5.14
N PHE A 17 -14.36 -1.85 -6.07
CA PHE A 17 -15.44 -1.03 -6.61
C PHE A 17 -16.79 -1.69 -6.33
N SER A 18 -17.87 -0.90 -6.42
CA SER A 18 -19.22 -1.41 -6.14
C SER A 18 -19.71 -2.37 -7.22
N ASN A 19 -19.19 -2.22 -8.45
CA ASN A 19 -19.52 -3.06 -9.59
C ASN A 19 -18.40 -3.04 -10.66
N GLN A 20 -18.50 -3.99 -11.59
CA GLN A 20 -17.50 -4.21 -12.64
C GLN A 20 -17.44 -3.08 -13.68
N GLU A 21 -18.50 -2.30 -13.84
CA GLU A 21 -18.57 -1.17 -14.77
C GLU A 21 -17.81 0.03 -14.22
N GLU A 22 -17.96 0.34 -12.94
CA GLU A 22 -17.21 1.39 -12.25
C GLU A 22 -15.70 1.12 -12.30
N ALA A 23 -15.29 -0.13 -12.03
CA ALA A 23 -13.89 -0.54 -12.14
C ALA A 23 -13.34 -0.39 -13.57
N ALA A 24 -14.11 -0.82 -14.58
CA ALA A 24 -13.71 -0.72 -15.98
C ALA A 24 -13.56 0.74 -16.42
N SER A 25 -14.52 1.59 -16.04
CA SER A 25 -14.48 3.03 -16.31
C SER A 25 -13.26 3.69 -15.66
N PHE A 26 -12.95 3.33 -14.40
CA PHE A 26 -11.76 3.82 -13.71
C PHE A 26 -10.46 3.42 -14.42
N VAL A 27 -10.32 2.16 -14.81
CA VAL A 27 -9.12 1.67 -15.53
C VAL A 27 -8.97 2.37 -16.88
N ALA A 28 -10.04 2.48 -17.66
CA ALA A 28 -10.03 3.19 -18.95
C ALA A 28 -9.74 4.69 -18.81
N THR A 29 -9.99 5.27 -17.64
CA THR A 29 -9.65 6.66 -17.33
C THR A 29 -8.16 6.82 -17.02
N CYS A 30 -7.55 5.83 -16.38
CA CYS A 30 -6.13 5.85 -15.98
C CYS A 30 -5.16 5.41 -17.08
N ASP A 31 -5.64 4.62 -18.05
CA ASP A 31 -4.84 4.11 -19.16
C ASP A 31 -5.30 4.72 -20.51
N PRO A 32 -4.55 5.69 -21.05
CA PRO A 32 -4.89 6.32 -22.32
C PRO A 32 -4.84 5.36 -23.51
N GLU A 33 -4.05 4.27 -23.47
CA GLU A 33 -3.99 3.30 -24.58
C GLU A 33 -5.33 2.56 -24.77
N LEU A 34 -6.12 2.45 -23.71
CA LEU A 34 -7.49 1.91 -23.75
C LEU A 34 -8.51 2.95 -24.26
N ASN A 35 -8.10 4.20 -24.49
CA ASN A 35 -8.98 5.30 -24.87
C ASN A 35 -8.31 6.21 -25.91
N ARG A 36 -8.27 5.74 -27.18
CA ARG A 36 -7.58 6.40 -28.31
C ARG A 36 -7.97 7.87 -28.53
N ASP A 37 -9.22 8.24 -28.24
CA ASP A 37 -9.70 9.62 -28.38
C ASP A 37 -9.14 10.56 -27.28
N ARG A 38 -8.69 10.00 -26.14
CA ARG A 38 -8.06 10.72 -25.03
C ARG A 38 -6.54 10.86 -25.21
N GLN A 39 -5.93 10.02 -26.04
CA GLN A 39 -4.49 10.00 -26.34
C GLN A 39 -3.98 11.34 -26.89
N GLU A 40 -4.79 12.06 -27.66
CA GLU A 40 -4.41 13.35 -28.26
C GLU A 40 -4.45 14.52 -27.26
N ARG A 41 -5.22 14.41 -26.16
CA ARG A 41 -5.32 15.43 -25.10
C ARG A 41 -4.33 15.22 -23.95
N ILE A 42 -4.01 13.96 -23.61
CA ILE A 42 -3.14 13.61 -22.48
C ILE A 42 -1.73 13.32 -23.00
N ASN A 43 -1.07 14.33 -23.56
CA ASN A 43 0.29 14.16 -24.09
C ASN A 43 1.37 14.83 -23.21
N ARG A 44 1.12 15.02 -21.91
CA ARG A 44 2.12 15.60 -20.99
C ARG A 44 2.24 14.99 -19.60
N ASP A 45 1.28 14.18 -19.13
CA ASP A 45 1.37 13.64 -17.76
C ASP A 45 0.88 12.20 -17.64
N ASN A 46 1.81 11.24 -17.80
CA ASN A 46 1.56 9.82 -17.62
C ASN A 46 1.44 9.41 -16.14
N THR A 47 1.29 10.36 -15.20
CA THR A 47 1.24 10.11 -13.76
C THR A 47 0.17 9.09 -13.38
N LEU A 48 -1.04 9.15 -13.96
CA LEU A 48 -2.12 8.20 -13.67
C LEU A 48 -1.74 6.77 -14.05
N THR A 49 -1.26 6.58 -15.28
CA THR A 49 -0.80 5.28 -15.77
C THR A 49 0.36 4.75 -14.93
N LEU A 50 1.31 5.62 -14.55
CA LEU A 50 2.41 5.25 -13.67
C LEU A 50 1.92 4.84 -12.28
N MET A 51 0.99 5.58 -11.66
CA MET A 51 0.41 5.23 -10.36
C MET A 51 -0.30 3.88 -10.42
N MET A 52 -1.08 3.64 -11.47
CA MET A 52 -1.76 2.37 -11.72
C MET A 52 -0.75 1.23 -11.85
N HIS A 53 0.28 1.40 -12.68
CA HIS A 53 1.34 0.42 -12.89
C HIS A 53 2.10 0.10 -11.61
N GLN A 54 2.50 1.11 -10.83
CA GLN A 54 3.19 0.89 -9.56
C GLN A 54 2.31 0.14 -8.57
N THR A 55 1.02 0.49 -8.51
CA THR A 55 0.06 -0.17 -7.60
C THR A 55 -0.03 -1.66 -7.89
N VAL A 56 -0.39 -2.03 -9.13
CA VAL A 56 -0.58 -3.45 -9.46
C VAL A 56 0.72 -4.24 -9.39
N ARG A 57 1.83 -3.65 -9.83
CA ARG A 57 3.13 -4.33 -9.77
C ARG A 57 3.57 -4.63 -8.35
N LEU A 58 3.55 -3.62 -7.46
CA LEU A 58 4.07 -3.76 -6.10
C LEU A 58 3.13 -4.59 -5.22
N VAL A 59 1.82 -4.37 -5.31
CA VAL A 59 0.84 -5.23 -4.62
C VAL A 59 0.88 -6.65 -5.18
N GLY A 60 1.02 -6.82 -6.49
CA GLY A 60 1.20 -8.13 -7.12
C GLY A 60 2.45 -8.87 -6.60
N TYR A 61 3.57 -8.16 -6.38
CA TYR A 61 4.74 -8.77 -5.72
C TYR A 61 4.47 -9.18 -4.27
N ALA A 62 3.73 -8.37 -3.52
CA ALA A 62 3.30 -8.72 -2.16
C ALA A 62 2.41 -9.98 -2.17
N ASP A 63 1.47 -10.06 -3.11
CA ASP A 63 0.54 -11.19 -3.28
C ASP A 63 1.26 -12.47 -3.71
N GLN A 64 2.30 -12.37 -4.56
CA GLN A 64 3.09 -13.50 -5.06
C GLN A 64 4.18 -13.97 -4.09
N THR A 65 4.55 -13.16 -3.10
CA THR A 65 5.65 -13.46 -2.18
C THR A 65 5.49 -14.83 -1.48
N PRO A 66 4.31 -15.24 -0.98
CA PRO A 66 4.15 -16.57 -0.38
C PRO A 66 4.49 -17.74 -1.31
N ASN A 67 4.32 -17.58 -2.63
CA ASN A 67 4.66 -18.61 -3.62
C ASN A 67 6.17 -18.69 -3.89
N LEU A 68 6.90 -17.58 -3.76
CA LEU A 68 8.34 -17.50 -4.02
C LEU A 68 9.19 -17.74 -2.76
N ARG A 69 8.67 -17.25 -1.63
CA ARG A 69 9.28 -17.24 -0.30
C ARG A 69 8.16 -17.36 0.74
N PRO A 70 7.67 -18.59 1.01
CA PRO A 70 6.72 -18.82 2.09
C PRO A 70 7.25 -18.25 3.41
N TRP A 71 6.37 -17.70 4.25
CA TRP A 71 6.67 -17.14 5.58
C TRP A 71 7.36 -15.77 5.62
N TYR A 72 7.63 -15.13 4.48
CA TYR A 72 8.34 -13.84 4.43
C TYR A 72 7.34 -12.66 4.46
N ASP A 73 6.53 -12.57 5.50
CA ASP A 73 5.60 -11.45 5.72
C ASP A 73 6.26 -10.06 5.76
N PRO A 74 7.49 -9.88 6.29
CA PRO A 74 8.17 -8.59 6.23
C PRO A 74 8.39 -8.10 4.79
N LEU A 75 8.62 -9.02 3.84
CA LEU A 75 8.79 -8.68 2.43
C LEU A 75 7.46 -8.25 1.79
N ARG A 76 6.34 -8.88 2.19
CA ARG A 76 5.00 -8.47 1.78
C ARG A 76 4.68 -7.06 2.28
N LEU A 77 4.96 -6.79 3.54
CA LEU A 77 4.81 -5.45 4.14
C LEU A 77 5.69 -4.42 3.42
N LEU A 78 6.94 -4.75 3.11
CA LEU A 78 7.85 -3.89 2.34
C LEU A 78 7.20 -3.44 1.03
N PHE A 79 6.70 -4.38 0.23
CA PHE A 79 6.11 -4.03 -1.08
C PHE A 79 4.86 -3.14 -0.95
N LEU A 80 4.00 -3.39 0.04
CA LEU A 80 2.83 -2.54 0.30
C LEU A 80 3.23 -1.11 0.71
N LEU A 81 4.25 -0.94 1.55
CA LEU A 81 4.71 0.39 1.97
C LEU A 81 5.48 1.13 0.88
N VAL A 82 6.25 0.41 0.05
CA VAL A 82 6.88 1.00 -1.14
C VAL A 82 5.81 1.43 -2.15
N CYS A 83 4.72 0.67 -2.29
CA CYS A 83 3.57 1.07 -3.10
C CYS A 83 2.97 2.39 -2.63
N ALA A 84 2.67 2.50 -1.32
CA ALA A 84 2.17 3.72 -0.71
C ALA A 84 3.12 4.92 -0.96
N GLU A 85 4.42 4.73 -0.78
CA GLU A 85 5.44 5.75 -1.03
C GLU A 85 5.47 6.19 -2.51
N CYS A 86 5.56 5.24 -3.45
CA CYS A 86 5.63 5.52 -4.88
C CYS A 86 4.40 6.29 -5.37
N VAL A 87 3.20 5.83 -5.00
CA VAL A 87 1.95 6.49 -5.38
C VAL A 87 1.87 7.90 -4.79
N LYS A 88 2.34 8.09 -3.55
CA LYS A 88 2.35 9.42 -2.93
C LYS A 88 3.33 10.38 -3.60
N LYS A 89 4.54 9.91 -3.96
CA LYS A 89 5.54 10.71 -4.68
C LYS A 89 5.03 11.17 -6.04
N LEU A 90 4.38 10.27 -6.78
CA LEU A 90 3.74 10.56 -8.06
C LEU A 90 2.61 11.60 -7.90
N HIS A 91 1.70 11.39 -6.95
CA HIS A 91 0.56 12.29 -6.71
C HIS A 91 0.93 13.73 -6.32
N HIS A 92 2.11 13.94 -5.73
CA HIS A 92 2.61 15.27 -5.34
C HIS A 92 3.67 15.82 -6.30
N ARG A 93 3.92 15.16 -7.45
CA ARG A 93 4.93 15.55 -8.45
C ARG A 93 6.29 15.90 -7.82
N TYR A 94 6.67 15.11 -6.82
CA TYR A 94 7.71 15.50 -5.88
C TYR A 94 9.11 15.49 -6.51
N LYS A 95 9.98 16.40 -6.06
CA LYS A 95 11.37 16.55 -6.54
C LYS A 95 12.45 16.41 -5.47
N ASP A 96 12.11 16.39 -4.17
CA ASP A 96 13.14 16.29 -3.12
C ASP A 96 13.38 14.85 -2.67
N ASP A 97 14.66 14.52 -2.45
CA ASP A 97 15.12 13.23 -1.97
C ASP A 97 15.10 13.16 -0.42
N GLY A 98 14.98 11.94 0.12
CA GLY A 98 15.23 11.68 1.55
C GLY A 98 14.02 11.75 2.51
N GLN A 99 12.79 11.89 2.01
CA GLN A 99 11.59 12.02 2.86
C GLN A 99 10.65 10.80 2.83
N SER A 100 11.17 9.59 2.55
CA SER A 100 10.37 8.35 2.41
C SER A 100 9.38 8.10 3.57
N LYS A 101 9.82 8.28 4.82
CA LYS A 101 8.95 8.14 6.00
C LYS A 101 7.78 9.13 5.99
N ASP A 102 8.03 10.36 5.59
CA ASP A 102 7.00 11.39 5.54
C ASP A 102 5.98 11.13 4.43
N HIS A 103 6.41 10.61 3.28
CA HIS A 103 5.50 10.20 2.21
C HIS A 103 4.56 9.08 2.65
N VAL A 104 5.08 8.06 3.35
CA VAL A 104 4.24 6.98 3.88
C VAL A 104 3.25 7.54 4.91
N ARG A 105 3.70 8.36 5.87
CA ARG A 105 2.80 9.04 6.83
C ARG A 105 1.69 9.82 6.14
N ARG A 106 2.04 10.68 5.16
CA ARG A 106 1.06 11.47 4.41
C ARG A 106 0.15 10.61 3.54
N PHE A 107 0.63 9.49 3.02
CA PHE A 107 -0.23 8.54 2.32
C PHE A 107 -1.33 8.04 3.24
N PHE A 108 -0.97 7.58 4.44
CA PHE A 108 -1.94 7.09 5.42
C PHE A 108 -2.80 8.21 6.02
N ALA A 109 -2.27 9.41 6.22
CA ALA A 109 -3.03 10.54 6.77
C ALA A 109 -4.05 11.13 5.77
N ASP A 110 -3.62 11.39 4.53
CA ASP A 110 -4.40 12.17 3.55
C ASP A 110 -5.41 11.32 2.76
N HIS A 111 -5.20 10.00 2.71
CA HIS A 111 -5.96 9.12 1.83
C HIS A 111 -6.68 7.99 2.56
N VAL A 112 -6.40 7.71 3.84
CA VAL A 112 -7.10 6.66 4.60
C VAL A 112 -8.34 7.25 5.26
N ALA A 113 -9.49 6.64 5.01
CA ALA A 113 -10.77 7.01 5.61
C ALA A 113 -10.85 6.44 7.02
N ASP A 114 -11.75 6.99 7.82
CA ASP A 114 -11.81 6.68 9.25
C ASP A 114 -12.10 5.20 9.52
N ASP A 115 -12.86 4.52 8.65
CA ASP A 115 -13.09 3.07 8.76
C ASP A 115 -11.79 2.26 8.62
N ASP A 116 -10.96 2.59 7.64
CA ASP A 116 -9.67 1.90 7.45
C ASP A 116 -8.67 2.27 8.56
N LYS A 117 -8.73 3.50 9.10
CA LYS A 117 -7.95 3.88 10.29
C LYS A 117 -8.38 3.08 11.50
N ALA A 118 -9.69 2.85 11.68
CA ALA A 118 -10.20 2.03 12.76
C ALA A 118 -9.69 0.59 12.64
N ILE A 119 -9.65 0.01 11.43
CA ILE A 119 -9.05 -1.31 11.20
C ILE A 119 -7.57 -1.33 11.62
N LEU A 120 -6.79 -0.30 11.24
CA LEU A 120 -5.38 -0.20 11.63
C LEU A 120 -5.19 -0.08 13.15
N ARG A 121 -5.98 0.77 13.82
CA ARG A 121 -5.94 0.97 15.28
C ARG A 121 -6.30 -0.30 16.04
N ASN A 122 -7.34 -0.99 15.59
CA ASN A 122 -7.80 -2.22 16.24
C ASN A 122 -6.86 -3.41 15.95
N GLY A 123 -6.20 -3.38 14.80
CA GLY A 123 -5.33 -4.46 14.35
C GLY A 123 -3.87 -4.33 14.78
N ILE A 124 -3.44 -3.22 15.38
CA ILE A 124 -2.05 -3.01 15.82
C ILE A 124 -2.06 -2.36 17.21
N SER A 125 -1.53 -3.06 18.20
CA SER A 125 -1.40 -2.56 19.57
C SER A 125 -0.05 -2.95 20.20
N VAL A 126 0.29 -2.37 21.35
CA VAL A 126 1.51 -2.69 22.12
C VAL A 126 1.17 -3.30 23.48
N GLN A 127 2.13 -4.03 24.07
CA GLN A 127 2.07 -4.56 25.43
C GLN A 127 3.20 -3.96 26.29
N PRO A 128 2.92 -3.44 27.50
CA PRO A 128 1.58 -3.30 28.10
C PRO A 128 0.67 -2.38 27.26
N PRO A 129 -0.67 -2.51 27.38
CA PRO A 129 -1.60 -1.77 26.55
C PRO A 129 -1.38 -0.26 26.67
N ASP A 130 -1.15 0.36 25.52
CA ASP A 130 -1.09 1.81 25.36
C ASP A 130 -1.81 2.19 24.06
N GLU A 131 -2.46 3.36 24.05
CA GLU A 131 -3.19 3.82 22.87
C GLU A 131 -2.22 4.36 21.82
N LEU A 132 -2.14 3.66 20.69
CA LEU A 132 -1.34 4.12 19.56
C LEU A 132 -2.11 5.11 18.70
N THR A 133 -1.50 6.27 18.45
CA THR A 133 -1.97 7.19 17.40
C THR A 133 -1.76 6.61 16.01
N ASP A 134 -2.53 7.06 15.01
CA ASP A 134 -2.34 6.66 13.60
C ASP A 134 -0.90 6.85 13.14
N ARG A 135 -0.27 7.94 13.58
CA ARG A 135 1.11 8.26 13.26
C ARG A 135 2.08 7.23 13.84
N GLN A 136 1.87 6.81 15.09
CA GLN A 136 2.70 5.77 15.72
C GLN A 136 2.53 4.43 15.02
N ILE A 137 1.30 4.06 14.63
CA ILE A 137 1.05 2.82 13.89
C ILE A 137 1.83 2.82 12.57
N VAL A 138 1.74 3.92 11.80
CA VAL A 138 2.48 4.04 10.54
C VAL A 138 3.99 4.06 10.77
N ASP A 139 4.45 4.67 11.87
CA ASP A 139 5.87 4.68 12.23
C ASP A 139 6.40 3.28 12.55
N ILE A 140 5.61 2.45 13.24
CA ILE A 140 5.94 1.05 13.51
C ILE A 140 6.04 0.28 12.19
N LEU A 141 5.03 0.38 11.32
CA LEU A 141 5.03 -0.29 10.01
C LEU A 141 6.24 0.15 9.17
N TYR A 142 6.57 1.44 9.17
CA TYR A 142 7.73 1.96 8.45
C TYR A 142 9.06 1.45 9.04
N ALA A 143 9.17 1.35 10.37
CA ALA A 143 10.35 0.80 11.02
C ALA A 143 10.57 -0.68 10.64
N LEU A 144 9.51 -1.49 10.61
CA LEU A 144 9.57 -2.87 10.12
C LEU A 144 10.06 -2.95 8.67
N ARG A 145 9.65 -2.00 7.81
CA ARG A 145 10.17 -1.90 6.44
C ARG A 145 11.66 -1.52 6.41
N CYS A 146 12.12 -0.65 7.30
CA CYS A 146 13.54 -0.30 7.40
C CYS A 146 14.40 -1.49 7.79
N ASP A 147 13.95 -2.32 8.72
CA ASP A 147 14.63 -3.58 9.10
C ASP A 147 14.88 -4.48 7.89
N VAL A 148 13.91 -4.59 6.98
CA VAL A 148 14.07 -5.39 5.76
C VAL A 148 15.09 -4.76 4.81
N VAL A 149 15.00 -3.46 4.56
CA VAL A 149 15.77 -2.78 3.50
C VAL A 149 17.19 -2.46 3.91
N HIS A 150 17.42 -2.09 5.18
CA HIS A 150 18.72 -1.67 5.67
C HIS A 150 19.47 -2.78 6.39
N GLU A 151 18.75 -3.62 7.13
CA GLU A 151 19.36 -4.68 7.95
C GLU A 151 19.24 -6.08 7.31
N GLY A 152 18.48 -6.22 6.21
CA GLY A 152 18.20 -7.53 5.62
C GLY A 152 17.45 -8.46 6.56
N ARG A 153 16.72 -7.92 7.54
CA ARG A 153 15.98 -8.69 8.55
C ARG A 153 14.62 -9.09 7.97
N PHE A 154 14.57 -10.29 7.41
CA PHE A 154 13.36 -10.87 6.82
C PHE A 154 12.52 -11.73 7.79
N TRP A 155 12.77 -11.62 9.09
CA TRP A 155 12.09 -12.34 10.16
C TRP A 155 11.67 -11.38 11.28
N GLY A 156 10.91 -11.87 12.26
CA GLY A 156 10.51 -11.06 13.42
C GLY A 156 9.29 -10.17 13.16
N PHE A 157 8.63 -10.31 12.02
CA PHE A 157 7.28 -9.80 11.82
C PHE A 157 6.43 -10.83 11.08
N SER A 158 5.18 -10.98 11.50
CA SER A 158 4.16 -11.77 10.84
C SER A 158 2.81 -11.11 11.00
N PHE A 159 2.00 -11.18 9.94
CA PHE A 159 0.61 -10.73 9.98
C PHE A 159 -0.23 -11.67 10.84
N ALA A 160 -1.39 -11.21 11.29
CA ALA A 160 -2.39 -12.08 11.90
C ALA A 160 -2.88 -13.13 10.89
N THR A 161 -3.21 -14.29 11.42
CA THR A 161 -4.11 -15.24 10.75
C THR A 161 -5.54 -14.95 11.19
N ASP A 162 -6.54 -15.33 10.38
CA ASP A 162 -7.95 -14.95 10.60
C ASP A 162 -8.46 -15.19 12.04
N ASP A 163 -7.93 -16.18 12.74
CA ASP A 163 -8.36 -16.56 14.09
C ASP A 163 -7.41 -16.11 15.23
N CYS A 164 -6.22 -15.60 14.93
CA CYS A 164 -5.17 -15.39 15.94
C CYS A 164 -4.32 -14.13 15.69
N PRO A 165 -4.32 -13.14 16.61
CA PRO A 165 -3.33 -12.08 16.58
C PRO A 165 -1.93 -12.65 16.90
N ILE A 166 -0.90 -12.06 16.29
CA ILE A 166 0.49 -12.50 16.44
C ILE A 166 1.28 -11.50 17.27
N LEU A 167 2.09 -12.01 18.20
CA LEU A 167 3.05 -11.23 18.96
C LEU A 167 4.34 -11.08 18.16
N ASN A 168 4.77 -9.84 17.97
CA ASN A 168 5.96 -9.45 17.23
C ASN A 168 6.86 -8.57 18.12
N PRO A 169 8.18 -8.64 17.97
CA PRO A 169 9.08 -7.60 18.48
C PRO A 169 8.64 -6.21 18.04
N ASN A 170 8.59 -5.24 18.97
CA ASN A 170 8.35 -3.85 18.60
C ASN A 170 9.67 -3.22 18.11
N PRO A 171 9.78 -2.81 16.82
CA PRO A 171 11.01 -2.25 16.28
C PRO A 171 11.35 -0.86 16.86
N LEU A 172 10.41 -0.20 17.52
CA LEU A 172 10.62 1.10 18.17
C LEU A 172 11.01 0.98 19.66
N ALA A 173 11.02 -0.23 20.22
CA ALA A 173 11.38 -0.43 21.62
C ALA A 173 12.90 -0.57 21.78
N GLU A 174 13.55 0.43 22.38
CA GLU A 174 15.01 0.43 22.60
C GLU A 174 15.48 -0.70 23.53
N ASP A 175 14.63 -1.15 24.46
CA ASP A 175 14.94 -2.19 25.46
C ASP A 175 14.28 -3.55 25.17
N GLY A 176 13.55 -3.67 24.07
CA GLY A 176 12.83 -4.88 23.68
C GLY A 176 11.68 -5.28 24.62
N ARG A 177 11.28 -4.43 25.57
CA ARG A 177 10.22 -4.76 26.54
C ARG A 177 8.81 -4.59 26.00
N LEU A 178 8.63 -3.73 24.99
CA LEU A 178 7.33 -3.57 24.36
C LEU A 178 7.15 -4.64 23.28
N VAL A 179 6.06 -5.40 23.38
CA VAL A 179 5.69 -6.41 22.38
C VAL A 179 4.57 -5.83 21.53
N LEU A 180 4.72 -5.92 20.21
CA LEU A 180 3.69 -5.53 19.24
C LEU A 180 2.69 -6.67 19.08
N THR A 181 1.41 -6.42 19.34
CA THR A 181 0.34 -7.36 18.99
C THR A 181 -0.26 -6.95 17.65
N VAL A 182 -0.17 -7.84 16.67
CA VAL A 182 -0.64 -7.63 15.30
C VAL A 182 -1.86 -8.52 15.09
N GLY A 183 -3.04 -7.92 15.14
CA GLY A 183 -4.34 -8.52 14.81
C GLY A 183 -4.80 -8.25 13.38
N ILE A 184 -4.11 -7.38 12.63
CA ILE A 184 -4.41 -7.13 11.22
C ILE A 184 -3.84 -8.23 10.32
N THR A 185 -4.66 -8.74 9.40
CA THR A 185 -4.23 -9.71 8.38
C THR A 185 -3.55 -9.02 7.20
N PHE A 186 -2.78 -9.78 6.42
CA PHE A 186 -2.20 -9.25 5.18
C PHE A 186 -3.28 -8.69 4.24
N THR A 187 -4.38 -9.43 4.04
CA THR A 187 -5.47 -9.05 3.13
C THR A 187 -6.09 -7.72 3.55
N GLN A 188 -6.31 -7.51 4.84
CA GLN A 188 -6.82 -6.24 5.36
C GLN A 188 -5.88 -5.08 5.03
N LEU A 189 -4.58 -5.18 5.34
CA LEU A 189 -3.63 -4.11 5.04
C LEU A 189 -3.47 -3.89 3.53
N ARG A 190 -3.39 -4.98 2.75
CA ARG A 190 -3.34 -4.94 1.28
C ARG A 190 -4.50 -4.15 0.72
N ASP A 191 -5.72 -4.45 1.13
CA ASP A 191 -6.92 -3.82 0.59
C ASP A 191 -7.03 -2.35 1.00
N ILE A 192 -6.60 -2.00 2.22
CA ILE A 192 -6.47 -0.59 2.65
C ILE A 192 -5.54 0.16 1.69
N VAL A 193 -4.36 -0.40 1.40
CA VAL A 193 -3.38 0.22 0.49
C VAL A 193 -3.97 0.38 -0.92
N VAL A 194 -4.59 -0.67 -1.49
CA VAL A 194 -5.17 -0.61 -2.84
C VAL A 194 -6.29 0.44 -2.93
N ARG A 195 -7.24 0.44 -1.99
CA ARG A 195 -8.30 1.46 -1.92
C ARG A 195 -7.72 2.88 -1.87
N ARG A 196 -6.57 3.06 -1.21
CA ARG A 196 -5.97 4.39 -1.02
C ARG A 196 -5.18 4.82 -2.24
N CYS A 197 -4.57 3.88 -2.96
CA CYS A 197 -4.04 4.12 -4.30
C CYS A 197 -5.15 4.55 -5.28
N ILE A 198 -6.30 3.86 -5.27
CA ILE A 198 -7.49 4.25 -6.07
C ILE A 198 -7.91 5.68 -5.73
N ASN A 199 -8.02 6.03 -4.45
CA ASN A 199 -8.41 7.38 -4.05
C ASN A 199 -7.40 8.45 -4.46
N ALA A 200 -6.10 8.15 -4.41
CA ALA A 200 -5.07 9.07 -4.91
C ALA A 200 -5.21 9.29 -6.42
N MET A 201 -5.47 8.24 -7.20
CA MET A 201 -5.72 8.34 -8.65
C MET A 201 -7.01 9.11 -8.96
N LYS A 202 -8.12 8.84 -8.25
CA LYS A 202 -9.38 9.61 -8.39
C LYS A 202 -9.17 11.10 -8.12
N LYS A 203 -8.39 11.47 -7.10
CA LYS A 203 -8.03 12.87 -6.83
C LYS A 203 -7.21 13.48 -7.97
N GLU A 204 -6.30 12.73 -8.55
CA GLU A 204 -5.47 13.20 -9.67
C GLU A 204 -6.29 13.37 -10.96
N ILE A 205 -7.23 12.46 -11.24
CA ILE A 205 -8.21 12.63 -12.34
C ILE A 205 -8.96 13.96 -12.19
N GLY A 206 -9.51 14.23 -11.00
CA GLY A 206 -10.23 15.48 -10.75
C GLY A 206 -9.37 16.75 -10.90
N ARG A 207 -8.04 16.67 -10.70
CA ARG A 207 -7.12 17.80 -10.96
C ARG A 207 -6.83 18.02 -12.43
N GLN A 208 -6.87 16.97 -13.24
CA GLN A 208 -6.64 17.06 -14.69
C GLN A 208 -7.87 17.57 -15.44
N GLU A 209 -9.06 17.46 -14.83
CA GLU A 209 -10.34 17.92 -15.39
C GLU A 209 -10.72 19.35 -14.98
N ALA A 210 -10.07 19.91 -13.95
CA ALA A 210 -10.27 21.27 -13.45
C ALA A 210 -9.41 22.30 -14.20
#